data_AF-A0A7S0SD04-F1
#
_entry.id   AF-A0A7S0SD04-F1
#
_cell.length_a   1.000
_cell.length_b   1.000
_cell.length_c   1.000
_cell.angle_alpha   90.00
_cell.angle_beta   90.00
_cell.angle_gamma   90.00
#
_symmetry.space_group_name_H-M   'P 1'
#
loop_
_entity.id
_entity.type
_entity.pdbx_description
1 polymer ?
#
loop_
_entity_poly.entity_id
_entity_poly.type
_entity_poly.pdbx_seq_one_letter_code
_entity_poly.pdbx_strand_id
1 'polypeptide(L)'
;MRRLPRPREYIAMHGYETVLVSLLLGYDLNWLLLEEKPVLLFLSAAVMWSLFMICTTNGRNPNELVMCWGTFGWVVGNGFWTVFDLADVGEHILLGERISPEARRCLLLACGVCFGASFGLGTLYYLHLRWTDRFATARAATGDSVALARLYREEGSTGYGSISAKGSPEGGRSRSLTPNHLMPFDGPAFLPNVFRVKSWVEYEGVALFLWICKDLSWWLAVEMNVPGMDIVMCVVAGMLVLHHVDMLVTAAINDDVMGLANLITLLFWVTSMCIWAVGDYYQTDDVLAVVPPLSRPEHPENMRFAATWIMLCGAGFFGMFWTAYLGMFAVYDDDELSPSLL
;
A
#
# COMPACT_ATOMS: atom_id res chain seq x y z
N MET A 1 -22.60 13.93 15.20
CA MET A 1 -22.06 13.16 14.06
C MET A 1 -20.91 13.98 13.51
N ARG A 2 -19.68 13.42 13.48
CA ARG A 2 -18.54 14.10 12.83
C ARG A 2 -18.85 14.27 11.35
N ARG A 3 -18.57 15.46 10.80
CA ARG A 3 -18.75 15.73 9.37
C ARG A 3 -17.66 14.95 8.63
N LEU A 4 -18.04 14.02 7.75
CA LEU A 4 -17.07 13.37 6.88
C LEU A 4 -16.41 14.45 5.99
N PRO A 5 -15.10 14.36 5.72
CA PRO A 5 -14.43 15.30 4.82
C PRO A 5 -15.14 15.31 3.46
N ARG A 6 -15.06 16.39 2.68
CA ARG A 6 -15.62 16.37 1.32
C ARG A 6 -14.77 15.44 0.43
N PRO A 7 -15.34 14.77 -0.59
CA PRO A 7 -14.58 13.86 -1.46
C PRO A 7 -13.34 14.54 -2.09
N ARG A 8 -13.45 15.82 -2.43
CA ARG A 8 -12.34 16.63 -2.98
C ARG A 8 -11.20 16.83 -1.98
N GLU A 9 -11.53 17.02 -0.71
CA GLU A 9 -10.54 17.19 0.37
C GLU A 9 -9.83 15.87 0.65
N TYR A 10 -10.58 14.76 0.67
CA TYR A 10 -10.01 13.43 0.84
C TYR A 10 -9.07 13.05 -0.31
N ILE A 11 -9.49 13.26 -1.57
CA ILE A 11 -8.66 13.00 -2.75
C ILE A 11 -7.42 13.91 -2.77
N ALA A 12 -7.53 15.15 -2.29
CA ALA A 12 -6.37 16.04 -2.19
C ALA A 12 -5.34 15.56 -1.15
N MET A 13 -5.77 14.84 -0.10
CA MET A 13 -4.90 14.35 0.97
C MET A 13 -4.33 12.94 0.70
N HIS A 14 -5.13 12.01 0.17
CA HIS A 14 -4.77 10.59 0.00
C HIS A 14 -5.00 10.05 -1.41
N GLY A 15 -5.29 10.93 -2.38
CA GLY A 15 -5.74 10.52 -3.71
C GLY A 15 -4.70 9.72 -4.50
N TYR A 16 -3.42 10.03 -4.36
CA TYR A 16 -2.38 9.32 -5.10
C TYR A 16 -2.30 7.84 -4.70
N GLU A 17 -2.29 7.56 -3.40
CA GLU A 17 -2.20 6.19 -2.87
C GLU A 17 -3.51 5.43 -3.07
N THR A 18 -4.65 6.09 -2.84
CA THR A 18 -5.98 5.47 -3.05
C THR A 18 -6.16 5.02 -4.50
N VAL A 19 -5.73 5.83 -5.47
CA VAL A 19 -5.79 5.47 -6.90
C VAL A 19 -4.85 4.30 -7.19
N LEU A 20 -3.61 4.33 -6.69
CA LEU A 20 -2.67 3.24 -6.92
C LEU A 20 -3.20 1.92 -6.36
N VAL A 21 -3.68 1.92 -5.12
CA VAL A 21 -4.29 0.75 -4.47
C VAL A 21 -5.47 0.24 -5.28
N SER A 22 -6.32 1.13 -5.80
CA SER A 22 -7.48 0.73 -6.63
C SER A 22 -7.04 0.07 -7.94
N LEU A 23 -5.97 0.58 -8.56
CA LEU A 23 -5.41 -0.01 -9.78
C LEU A 23 -4.80 -1.39 -9.50
N LEU A 24 -4.05 -1.54 -8.41
CA LEU A 24 -3.45 -2.81 -8.01
C LEU A 24 -4.50 -3.84 -7.60
N LEU A 25 -5.52 -3.43 -6.83
CA LEU A 25 -6.68 -4.26 -6.51
C LEU A 25 -7.39 -4.73 -7.79
N GLY A 26 -7.57 -3.84 -8.76
CA GLY A 26 -8.13 -4.17 -10.06
C GLY A 26 -7.27 -5.19 -10.82
N TYR A 27 -5.96 -4.97 -10.88
CA TYR A 27 -5.00 -5.91 -11.48
C TYR A 27 -5.11 -7.30 -10.85
N ASP A 28 -4.98 -7.37 -9.53
CA ASP A 28 -4.93 -8.60 -8.75
C ASP A 28 -6.26 -9.36 -8.73
N LEU A 29 -7.38 -8.65 -8.68
CA LEU A 29 -8.69 -9.28 -8.81
C LEU A 29 -8.85 -9.93 -10.18
N ASN A 30 -8.47 -9.23 -11.25
CA ASN A 30 -8.58 -9.79 -12.60
C ASN A 30 -7.56 -10.92 -12.83
N TRP A 31 -6.41 -10.87 -12.14
CA TRP A 31 -5.44 -11.98 -12.12
C TRP A 31 -6.08 -13.25 -11.56
N LEU A 32 -6.75 -13.13 -10.40
CA LEU A 32 -7.47 -14.22 -9.76
C LEU A 32 -8.67 -14.73 -10.57
N LEU A 33 -9.27 -13.88 -11.39
CA LEU A 33 -10.36 -14.23 -12.31
C LEU A 33 -9.86 -14.77 -13.66
N LEU A 34 -8.54 -14.80 -13.88
CA LEU A 34 -7.90 -15.22 -15.13
C LEU A 34 -8.31 -14.35 -16.34
N GLU A 35 -8.53 -13.05 -16.11
CA GLU A 35 -8.95 -12.07 -17.12
C GLU A 35 -7.74 -11.26 -17.64
N GLU A 36 -7.08 -11.77 -18.67
CA GLU A 36 -5.80 -11.24 -19.17
C GLU A 36 -5.84 -9.77 -19.61
N LYS A 37 -6.89 -9.36 -20.33
CA LYS A 37 -6.96 -8.00 -20.90
C LYS A 37 -7.13 -6.96 -19.79
N PRO A 38 -8.06 -7.11 -18.84
CA PRO A 38 -8.12 -6.26 -17.66
C PRO A 38 -6.83 -6.24 -16.84
N VAL A 39 -6.18 -7.40 -16.62
CA VAL A 39 -4.88 -7.49 -15.91
C VAL A 39 -3.87 -6.52 -16.51
N LEU A 40 -3.64 -6.60 -17.83
CA LEU A 40 -2.65 -5.75 -18.51
C LEU A 40 -3.04 -4.27 -18.47
N LEU A 41 -4.32 -3.95 -18.57
CA LEU A 41 -4.82 -2.58 -18.48
C LEU A 41 -4.53 -1.97 -17.10
N PHE A 42 -4.96 -2.65 -16.03
CA PHE A 42 -4.81 -2.15 -14.66
C PHE A 42 -3.34 -2.07 -14.24
N LEU A 43 -2.53 -3.06 -14.62
CA LEU A 43 -1.10 -3.05 -14.32
C LEU A 43 -0.35 -1.94 -15.07
N SER A 44 -0.64 -1.75 -16.36
CA SER A 44 -0.06 -0.65 -17.14
C SER A 44 -0.43 0.71 -16.54
N ALA A 45 -1.69 0.87 -16.12
CA ALA A 45 -2.13 2.07 -15.42
C ALA A 45 -1.40 2.26 -14.08
N ALA A 46 -1.19 1.19 -13.30
CA ALA A 46 -0.45 1.24 -12.04
C ALA A 46 1.04 1.62 -12.24
N VAL A 47 1.69 1.11 -13.29
CA VAL A 47 3.07 1.50 -13.66
C VAL A 47 3.12 3.00 -14.01
N MET A 48 2.19 3.46 -14.85
CA MET A 48 2.14 4.88 -15.22
C MET A 48 1.84 5.78 -14.02
N TRP A 49 0.95 5.35 -13.13
CA TRP A 49 0.58 6.09 -11.95
C TRP A 49 1.72 6.16 -10.91
N SER A 50 2.45 5.07 -10.70
CA SER A 50 3.62 5.07 -9.82
C SER A 50 4.74 5.97 -10.35
N LEU A 51 4.95 6.04 -11.67
CA LEU A 51 5.85 7.02 -12.27
C LEU A 51 5.37 8.46 -12.06
N PHE A 52 4.07 8.70 -12.19
CA PHE A 52 3.47 10.01 -11.90
C PHE A 52 3.69 10.42 -10.45
N MET A 53 3.51 9.50 -9.48
CA MET A 53 3.81 9.74 -8.06
C MET A 53 5.28 10.13 -7.84
N ILE A 54 6.24 9.46 -8.50
CA ILE A 54 7.66 9.88 -8.44
C ILE A 54 7.83 11.32 -8.91
N CYS A 55 7.26 11.66 -10.07
CA CYS A 55 7.37 12.99 -10.66
C CYS A 55 6.76 14.09 -9.78
N THR A 56 5.65 13.82 -9.10
CA THR A 56 4.96 14.81 -8.25
C THR A 56 5.59 14.94 -6.86
N THR A 57 6.18 13.87 -6.33
CA THR A 57 6.86 13.86 -5.03
C THR A 57 8.31 14.35 -5.13
N ASN A 58 8.92 14.31 -6.32
CA ASN A 58 10.31 14.72 -6.52
C ASN A 58 10.57 16.15 -6.04
N GLY A 59 11.59 16.30 -5.19
CA GLY A 59 11.98 17.59 -4.60
C GLY A 59 11.10 18.08 -3.43
N ARG A 60 10.02 17.37 -3.07
CA ARG A 60 9.13 17.76 -1.96
C ARG A 60 9.45 17.02 -0.66
N ASN A 61 9.38 15.70 -0.68
CA ASN A 61 9.60 14.87 0.52
C ASN A 61 10.52 13.68 0.19
N PRO A 62 11.76 13.64 0.70
CA PRO A 62 12.68 12.53 0.46
C PRO A 62 12.21 11.19 1.03
N ASN A 63 11.42 11.17 2.12
CA ASN A 63 10.89 9.92 2.69
C ASN A 63 9.90 9.27 1.72
N GLU A 64 8.91 10.05 1.29
CA GLU A 64 7.89 9.63 0.34
C GLU A 64 8.49 9.28 -1.03
N LEU A 65 9.49 10.05 -1.50
CA LEU A 65 10.16 9.78 -2.76
C LEU A 65 10.81 8.38 -2.79
N VAL A 66 11.42 7.96 -1.68
CA VAL A 66 12.00 6.61 -1.58
C VAL A 66 10.91 5.54 -1.66
N MET A 67 9.75 5.76 -1.02
CA MET A 67 8.60 4.86 -1.12
C MET A 67 8.07 4.80 -2.55
N CYS A 68 7.90 5.95 -3.23
CA CYS A 68 7.45 5.99 -4.62
C CYS A 68 8.40 5.22 -5.56
N TRP A 69 9.72 5.31 -5.37
CA TRP A 69 10.68 4.52 -6.14
C TRP A 69 10.61 3.02 -5.82
N GLY A 70 10.46 2.66 -4.54
CA GLY A 70 10.28 1.27 -4.12
C GLY A 70 9.04 0.65 -4.75
N THR A 71 7.91 1.38 -4.69
CA THR A 71 6.64 1.03 -5.31
C THR A 71 6.76 0.90 -6.83
N PHE A 72 7.38 1.86 -7.50
CA PHE A 72 7.56 1.78 -8.95
C PHE A 72 8.36 0.53 -9.36
N GLY A 73 9.48 0.25 -8.70
CA GLY A 73 10.26 -0.95 -8.97
C GLY A 73 9.47 -2.24 -8.70
N TRP A 74 8.65 -2.24 -7.65
CA TRP A 74 7.78 -3.38 -7.31
C TRP A 74 6.68 -3.61 -8.35
N VAL A 75 5.98 -2.56 -8.77
CA VAL A 75 4.91 -2.64 -9.78
C VAL A 75 5.49 -3.02 -11.15
N VAL A 76 6.65 -2.50 -11.53
CA VAL A 76 7.34 -2.90 -12.76
C VAL A 76 7.80 -4.36 -12.71
N GLY A 77 8.27 -4.83 -11.55
CA GLY A 77 8.60 -6.24 -11.33
C GLY A 77 7.41 -7.17 -11.55
N ASN A 78 6.24 -6.81 -11.00
CA ASN A 78 4.96 -7.48 -11.27
C ASN A 78 4.55 -7.38 -12.75
N GLY A 79 4.87 -6.27 -13.41
CA GLY A 79 4.77 -6.08 -14.87
C GLY A 79 5.49 -7.17 -15.66
N PHE A 80 6.79 -7.34 -15.41
CA PHE A 80 7.59 -8.36 -16.09
C PHE A 80 7.13 -9.78 -15.76
N TRP A 81 6.75 -10.02 -14.51
CA TRP A 81 6.23 -11.32 -14.08
C TRP A 81 4.92 -11.68 -14.79
N THR A 82 3.96 -10.76 -14.85
CA THR A 82 2.69 -10.93 -15.55
C THR A 82 2.91 -11.30 -17.02
N VAL A 83 3.82 -10.61 -17.71
CA VAL A 83 4.14 -10.90 -19.11
C VAL A 83 4.83 -12.26 -19.26
N PHE A 84 5.67 -12.64 -18.30
CA PHE A 84 6.30 -13.97 -18.26
C PHE A 84 5.25 -15.09 -18.12
N ASP A 85 4.31 -14.96 -17.18
CA ASP A 85 3.26 -15.95 -16.94
C ASP A 85 2.29 -16.06 -18.13
N LEU A 86 1.87 -14.93 -18.71
CA LEU A 86 1.01 -14.93 -19.90
C LEU A 86 1.70 -15.55 -21.13
N ALA A 87 3.03 -15.54 -21.18
CA ALA A 87 3.77 -16.23 -22.24
C ALA A 87 3.67 -17.76 -22.16
N ASP A 88 3.38 -18.31 -20.97
CA ASP A 88 3.26 -19.76 -20.74
C ASP A 88 1.90 -20.35 -21.11
N VAL A 89 0.84 -19.53 -21.15
CA VAL A 89 -0.54 -19.98 -21.44
C VAL A 89 -0.77 -20.30 -22.93
N GLY A 90 0.25 -20.17 -23.78
CA GLY A 90 0.34 -20.92 -25.05
C GLY A 90 -0.58 -20.52 -26.21
N GLU A 91 -1.63 -19.71 -26.00
CA GLU A 91 -2.61 -19.36 -27.06
C GLU A 91 -2.90 -17.85 -27.30
N HIS A 92 -2.33 -16.89 -26.57
CA HIS A 92 -2.88 -15.52 -26.56
C HIS A 92 -2.10 -14.43 -27.35
N ILE A 93 -2.54 -14.25 -28.61
CA ILE A 93 -2.94 -13.05 -29.40
C ILE A 93 -2.23 -11.68 -29.23
N LEU A 94 -1.70 -11.26 -28.08
CA LEU A 94 -1.23 -9.87 -27.91
C LEU A 94 0.14 -9.57 -28.55
N LEU A 95 0.98 -10.58 -28.73
CA LEU A 95 2.29 -10.44 -29.37
C LEU A 95 2.40 -11.13 -30.74
N GLY A 96 1.34 -11.79 -31.22
CA GLY A 96 1.27 -12.44 -32.54
C GLY A 96 2.25 -13.61 -32.75
N GLU A 97 3.26 -13.76 -31.91
CA GLU A 97 4.31 -14.78 -31.97
C GLU A 97 4.59 -15.35 -30.57
N ARG A 98 4.99 -16.63 -30.52
CA ARG A 98 5.49 -17.24 -29.28
C ARG A 98 6.78 -16.54 -28.87
N ILE A 99 6.82 -16.03 -27.64
CA ILE A 99 8.04 -15.47 -27.05
C ILE A 99 9.12 -16.56 -27.02
N SER A 100 10.36 -16.21 -27.42
CA SER A 100 11.45 -17.18 -27.40
C SER A 100 11.81 -17.59 -25.96
N PRO A 101 12.34 -18.80 -25.74
CA PRO A 101 12.80 -19.23 -24.41
C PRO A 101 13.80 -18.27 -23.76
N GLU A 102 14.66 -17.65 -24.56
CA GLU A 102 15.63 -16.65 -24.11
C GLU A 102 14.95 -15.36 -23.64
N ALA A 103 13.99 -14.85 -24.42
CA ALA A 103 13.22 -13.66 -24.05
C ALA A 103 12.40 -13.91 -22.77
N ARG A 104 11.84 -15.11 -22.62
CA ARG A 104 11.16 -15.53 -21.39
C ARG A 104 12.09 -15.51 -20.17
N ARG A 105 13.31 -16.05 -20.29
CA ARG A 105 14.32 -15.98 -19.21
C ARG A 105 14.69 -14.54 -18.87
N CYS A 106 14.79 -13.66 -19.87
CA CYS A 106 15.05 -12.24 -19.64
C CYS A 106 13.93 -11.56 -18.85
N LEU A 107 12.66 -11.87 -19.14
CA LEU A 107 11.52 -11.35 -18.37
C LEU A 107 11.58 -11.78 -16.91
N LEU A 108 11.84 -13.08 -16.66
CA LEU A 108 11.95 -13.61 -15.30
C LEU A 108 13.11 -12.97 -14.51
N LEU A 109 14.27 -12.78 -15.16
CA LEU A 109 15.41 -12.10 -14.53
C LEU A 109 15.13 -10.60 -14.30
N ALA A 110 14.42 -9.94 -15.22
CA ALA A 110 14.03 -8.54 -15.06
C ALA A 110 13.10 -8.35 -13.86
N CYS A 111 12.15 -9.28 -13.66
CA CYS A 111 11.31 -9.34 -12.45
C CYS A 111 12.18 -9.40 -11.17
N GLY A 112 13.12 -10.35 -11.11
CA GLY A 112 14.03 -10.49 -9.97
C GLY A 112 14.91 -9.26 -9.71
N VAL A 113 15.41 -8.59 -10.77
CA VAL A 113 16.17 -7.35 -10.66
C VAL A 113 15.31 -6.22 -10.08
N CYS A 114 14.07 -6.09 -10.54
CA CYS A 114 13.12 -5.10 -10.04
C CYS A 114 12.79 -5.31 -8.57
N PHE A 115 12.43 -6.54 -8.18
CA PHE A 115 12.16 -6.88 -6.78
C PHE A 115 13.40 -6.70 -5.89
N GLY A 116 14.56 -7.16 -6.36
CA GLY A 116 15.83 -7.01 -5.64
C GLY A 116 16.25 -5.55 -5.45
N ALA A 117 16.06 -4.71 -6.46
CA ALA A 117 16.34 -3.27 -6.38
C ALA A 117 15.40 -2.57 -5.40
N SER A 118 14.09 -2.85 -5.47
CA SER A 118 13.10 -2.33 -4.52
C SER A 118 13.38 -2.77 -3.09
N PHE A 119 13.73 -4.04 -2.89
CA PHE A 119 14.13 -4.57 -1.58
C PHE A 119 15.40 -3.90 -1.05
N GLY A 120 16.41 -3.74 -1.92
CA GLY A 120 17.66 -3.07 -1.59
C GLY A 120 17.43 -1.61 -1.19
N LEU A 121 16.55 -0.89 -1.90
CA LEU A 121 16.17 0.48 -1.58
C LEU A 121 15.44 0.57 -0.23
N GLY A 122 14.46 -0.30 0.02
CA GLY A 122 13.76 -0.35 1.31
C GLY A 122 14.71 -0.68 2.47
N THR A 123 15.61 -1.64 2.27
CA THR A 123 16.64 -2.00 3.26
C THR A 123 17.57 -0.83 3.55
N LEU A 124 18.08 -0.16 2.51
CA LEU A 124 18.92 1.03 2.63
C LEU A 124 18.19 2.16 3.35
N TYR A 125 16.90 2.33 3.10
CA TYR A 125 16.08 3.32 3.78
C TYR A 125 15.94 3.06 5.27
N TYR A 126 15.48 1.85 5.64
CA TYR A 126 15.18 1.49 7.02
C TYR A 126 16.44 1.36 7.90
N LEU A 127 17.56 0.90 7.31
CA LEU A 127 18.83 0.76 8.03
C LEU A 127 19.61 2.08 8.11
N HIS A 128 19.53 2.95 7.10
CA HIS A 128 20.45 4.08 6.98
C HIS A 128 19.78 5.41 6.64
N LEU A 129 19.16 5.55 5.45
CA LEU A 129 18.79 6.88 4.93
C LEU A 129 17.89 7.66 5.87
N ARG A 130 16.92 6.98 6.49
CA ARG A 130 15.96 7.61 7.41
C ARG A 130 16.62 8.27 8.63
N TRP A 131 17.85 7.88 8.98
CA TRP A 131 18.59 8.43 10.12
C TRP A 131 19.48 9.61 9.75
N THR A 132 19.61 9.92 8.46
CA THR A 132 20.41 11.06 8.00
C THR A 132 19.67 12.38 8.23
N ASP A 133 20.41 13.47 8.40
CA ASP A 133 19.86 14.80 8.69
C ASP A 133 18.83 15.26 7.66
N ARG A 134 19.05 14.94 6.37
CA ARG A 134 18.13 15.28 5.27
C ARG A 134 16.74 14.67 5.50
N PHE A 135 16.67 13.39 5.85
CA PHE A 135 15.41 12.68 6.04
C PHE A 135 14.76 13.00 7.39
N ALA A 136 15.58 13.16 8.44
CA ALA A 136 15.11 13.59 9.75
C ALA A 136 14.50 15.01 9.70
N THR A 137 15.17 15.94 9.02
CA THR A 137 14.70 17.32 8.85
C THR A 137 13.43 17.36 8.00
N ALA A 138 13.38 16.60 6.89
CA ALA A 138 12.19 16.53 6.05
C ALA A 138 10.96 16.04 6.84
N ARG A 139 11.12 15.01 7.66
CA ARG A 139 10.05 14.47 8.52
C ARG A 139 9.57 15.47 9.58
N ALA A 140 10.49 16.25 10.14
CA ALA A 140 10.14 17.32 11.06
C ALA A 140 9.43 18.49 10.35
N ALA A 141 9.76 18.74 9.08
CA ALA A 141 9.24 19.84 8.28
C ALA A 141 7.87 19.57 7.65
N THR A 142 7.60 18.33 7.20
CA THR A 142 6.25 17.92 6.76
C THR A 142 5.25 17.93 7.90
N GLY A 143 5.74 17.92 9.15
CA GLY A 143 4.90 17.84 10.32
C GLY A 143 4.07 16.56 10.27
N ASP A 144 4.58 15.44 9.77
CA ASP A 144 3.80 14.19 9.71
C ASP A 144 3.45 13.67 11.11
N SER A 145 4.16 14.14 12.15
CA SER A 145 3.78 13.98 13.57
C SER A 145 2.80 15.05 14.08
N VAL A 146 2.47 16.08 13.29
CA VAL A 146 1.69 17.29 13.65
C VAL A 146 0.43 17.48 12.79
N ALA A 147 0.44 17.13 11.50
CA ALA A 147 -0.71 17.20 10.60
C ALA A 147 -1.73 16.12 10.99
N LEU A 148 -1.25 14.92 11.30
CA LEU A 148 -2.05 13.89 11.95
C LEU A 148 -2.34 14.24 13.41
N ALA A 149 -1.42 14.80 14.20
CA ALA A 149 -1.79 15.28 15.54
C ALA A 149 -2.77 16.48 15.51
N ARG A 150 -2.96 17.18 14.38
CA ARG A 150 -4.03 18.17 14.21
C ARG A 150 -5.34 17.51 13.81
N LEU A 151 -5.30 16.54 12.89
CA LEU A 151 -6.46 15.68 12.57
C LEU A 151 -6.91 14.81 13.77
N TYR A 152 -6.00 14.47 14.68
CA TYR A 152 -6.24 13.62 15.86
C TYR A 152 -6.42 14.38 17.18
N ARG A 153 -6.12 15.69 17.26
CA ARG A 153 -6.19 16.45 18.53
C ARG A 153 -7.15 17.64 18.52
N GLU A 154 -7.76 18.01 17.39
CA GLU A 154 -8.77 19.08 17.42
C GLU A 154 -10.11 18.70 18.06
N GLU A 155 -10.31 17.45 18.52
CA GLU A 155 -11.50 17.09 19.31
C GLU A 155 -11.17 16.19 20.49
N GLY A 156 -10.55 16.75 21.53
CA GLY A 156 -10.34 16.00 22.77
C GLY A 156 -9.60 16.66 23.93
N SER A 157 -9.59 18.00 24.07
CA SER A 157 -9.34 18.57 25.41
C SER A 157 -9.98 19.96 25.57
N THR A 158 -11.17 19.98 26.16
CA THR A 158 -11.44 20.97 27.19
C THR A 158 -10.49 20.71 28.36
N GLY A 159 -9.54 21.61 28.59
CA GLY A 159 -8.78 21.65 29.85
C GLY A 159 -7.25 21.79 29.75
N TYR A 160 -6.74 22.86 29.12
CA TYR A 160 -5.92 23.92 29.78
C TYR A 160 -5.31 24.84 28.70
N GLY A 161 -5.68 26.12 28.73
CA GLY A 161 -4.96 27.19 28.02
C GLY A 161 -5.49 27.55 26.63
N SER A 162 -6.60 28.29 26.59
CA SER A 162 -7.04 29.06 25.42
C SER A 162 -5.94 29.98 24.87
N ILE A 163 -5.70 29.98 23.56
CA ILE A 163 -5.25 31.19 22.87
C ILE A 163 -6.25 31.47 21.75
N SER A 164 -7.25 32.28 22.11
CA SER A 164 -8.12 32.98 21.18
C SER A 164 -7.27 33.90 20.30
N ALA A 165 -7.30 33.69 18.99
CA ALA A 165 -6.81 34.66 18.01
C ALA A 165 -8.00 35.42 17.41
N LYS A 166 -8.64 36.27 18.22
CA LYS A 166 -9.37 37.45 17.72
C LYS A 166 -9.01 38.65 18.59
N GLY A 167 -8.12 39.47 18.06
CA GLY A 167 -7.70 40.75 18.63
C GLY A 167 -6.61 41.35 17.74
N SER A 168 -6.86 42.56 17.27
CA SER A 168 -6.11 43.30 16.24
C SER A 168 -4.73 43.81 16.74
N PRO A 169 -4.00 44.63 15.96
CA PRO A 169 -2.58 44.47 15.69
C PRO A 169 -1.67 45.26 16.65
N GLU A 170 -0.53 44.71 17.06
CA GLU A 170 0.66 45.51 17.40
C GLU A 170 1.83 44.60 17.83
N GLY A 171 3.02 44.92 17.32
CA GLY A 171 4.26 44.80 18.09
C GLY A 171 4.85 43.41 18.33
N GLY A 172 5.73 42.98 17.41
CA GLY A 172 7.06 42.46 17.74
C GLY A 172 7.20 41.37 18.82
N ARG A 173 7.27 40.11 18.38
CA ARG A 173 8.35 39.15 18.72
C ARG A 173 8.07 37.84 18.00
N SER A 174 8.95 37.48 17.05
CA SER A 174 9.01 36.14 16.50
C SER A 174 9.25 35.15 17.65
N ARG A 175 8.18 34.49 18.13
CA ARG A 175 8.31 33.31 18.96
C ARG A 175 8.83 32.19 18.06
N SER A 176 10.12 31.92 18.14
CA SER A 176 10.67 30.66 17.64
C SER A 176 9.93 29.54 18.36
N LEU A 177 9.17 28.73 17.63
CA LEU A 177 8.66 27.47 18.11
C LEU A 177 9.88 26.60 18.47
N THR A 178 10.16 26.45 19.75
CA THR A 178 11.15 25.49 20.22
C THR A 178 10.68 24.08 19.84
N PRO A 179 11.50 23.25 19.17
CA PRO A 179 11.10 21.96 18.58
C PRO A 179 10.83 20.83 19.58
N ASN A 180 10.69 21.12 20.88
CA ASN A 180 10.72 20.12 21.95
C ASN A 180 9.37 19.54 22.40
N HIS A 181 8.27 19.79 21.69
CA HIS A 181 6.97 19.17 21.99
C HIS A 181 6.27 18.61 20.75
N LEU A 182 7.04 18.00 19.84
CA LEU A 182 6.50 17.03 18.88
C LEU A 182 6.14 15.77 19.69
N MET A 183 4.83 15.50 19.86
CA MET A 183 4.37 14.24 20.44
C MET A 183 4.97 13.07 19.64
N PRO A 184 5.50 12.02 20.29
CA PRO A 184 6.00 10.85 19.59
C PRO A 184 4.83 10.16 18.87
N PHE A 185 5.08 9.67 17.66
CA PHE A 185 4.20 8.70 17.02
C PHE A 185 4.15 7.47 17.93
N ASP A 186 2.99 7.18 18.53
CA ASP A 186 2.83 6.12 19.53
C ASP A 186 3.08 4.71 18.96
N GLY A 187 3.15 4.58 17.63
CA GLY A 187 3.48 3.34 16.96
C GLY A 187 2.28 2.38 16.86
N PRO A 188 2.53 1.16 16.33
CA PRO A 188 1.52 0.12 16.23
C PRO A 188 0.81 -0.22 17.55
N ALA A 189 -0.48 -0.57 17.48
CA ALA A 189 -1.34 -0.87 18.62
C ALA A 189 -1.08 -2.25 19.28
N PHE A 190 -0.60 -3.24 18.51
CA PHE A 190 -0.39 -4.63 18.96
C PHE A 190 0.99 -5.19 18.63
N LEU A 191 1.58 -4.79 17.51
CA LEU A 191 2.97 -5.16 17.22
C LEU A 191 3.90 -4.25 18.03
N PRO A 192 4.92 -4.76 18.73
CA PRO A 192 5.98 -3.89 19.21
C PRO A 192 6.52 -3.12 18.01
N ASN A 193 6.86 -1.84 18.18
CA ASN A 193 7.41 -1.00 17.13
C ASN A 193 8.83 -1.50 16.74
N VAL A 194 8.92 -2.68 16.12
CA VAL A 194 10.16 -3.40 15.78
C VAL A 194 11.04 -2.53 14.89
N PHE A 195 10.40 -1.76 13.99
CA PHE A 195 11.07 -0.82 13.10
C PHE A 195 11.28 0.57 13.69
N ARG A 196 10.91 0.85 14.94
CA ARG A 196 10.95 2.19 15.56
C ARG A 196 10.47 3.28 14.61
N VAL A 197 9.35 3.06 13.93
CA VAL A 197 8.73 4.02 13.00
C VAL A 197 8.43 5.31 13.75
N LYS A 198 8.68 6.45 13.11
CA LYS A 198 8.53 7.79 13.73
C LYS A 198 7.53 8.69 13.00
N SER A 199 6.89 8.20 11.94
CA SER A 199 5.85 8.92 11.21
C SER A 199 4.89 7.94 10.53
N TRP A 200 3.71 8.42 10.15
CA TRP A 200 2.72 7.64 9.41
C TRP A 200 3.25 7.19 8.04
N VAL A 201 3.94 8.06 7.31
CA VAL A 201 4.61 7.71 6.04
C VAL A 201 5.61 6.55 6.22
N GLU A 202 6.34 6.51 7.34
CA GLU A 202 7.22 5.37 7.62
C GLU A 202 6.45 4.10 7.98
N TYR A 203 5.27 4.26 8.57
CA TYR A 203 4.40 3.15 8.94
C TYR A 203 3.75 2.52 7.70
N GLU A 204 3.17 3.32 6.81
CA GLU A 204 2.68 2.88 5.50
C GLU A 204 3.81 2.31 4.63
N GLY A 205 5.00 2.90 4.70
CA GLY A 205 6.19 2.36 4.04
C GLY A 205 6.57 0.95 4.50
N VAL A 206 6.22 0.54 5.74
CA VAL A 206 6.44 -0.83 6.21
C VAL A 206 5.53 -1.79 5.47
N ALA A 207 4.27 -1.44 5.23
CA ALA A 207 3.36 -2.25 4.42
C ALA A 207 3.94 -2.50 3.02
N LEU A 208 4.42 -1.45 2.35
CA LEU A 208 5.06 -1.56 1.04
C LEU A 208 6.31 -2.45 1.09
N PHE A 209 7.17 -2.25 2.08
CA PHE A 209 8.38 -3.05 2.22
C PHE A 209 8.07 -4.54 2.44
N LEU A 210 7.02 -4.84 3.22
CA LEU A 210 6.53 -6.20 3.44
C LEU A 210 5.94 -6.81 2.15
N TRP A 211 5.21 -6.04 1.34
CA TRP A 211 4.77 -6.48 0.01
C TRP A 211 5.95 -6.88 -0.89
N ILE A 212 6.97 -6.01 -0.98
CA ILE A 212 8.19 -6.29 -1.74
C ILE A 212 8.87 -7.56 -1.24
N CYS A 213 9.02 -7.71 0.09
CA CYS A 213 9.62 -8.89 0.68
C CYS A 213 8.81 -10.17 0.38
N LYS A 214 7.47 -10.08 0.38
CA LYS A 214 6.59 -11.21 0.07
C LYS A 214 6.73 -11.64 -1.38
N ASP A 215 6.70 -10.70 -2.32
CA ASP A 215 6.85 -11.03 -3.76
C ASP A 215 8.26 -11.53 -4.07
N LEU A 216 9.29 -10.91 -3.50
CA LEU A 216 10.67 -11.37 -3.69
C LEU A 216 10.88 -12.79 -3.13
N SER A 217 10.38 -13.06 -1.92
CA SER A 217 10.52 -14.39 -1.30
C SER A 217 9.70 -15.45 -2.04
N TRP A 218 8.48 -15.11 -2.50
CA TRP A 218 7.69 -16.00 -3.36
C TRP A 218 8.43 -16.30 -4.66
N TRP A 219 8.95 -15.28 -5.36
CA TRP A 219 9.70 -15.45 -6.61
C TRP A 219 10.95 -16.30 -6.42
N LEU A 220 11.69 -16.07 -5.33
CA LEU A 220 12.85 -16.89 -5.00
C LEU A 220 12.45 -18.35 -4.71
N ALA A 221 11.33 -18.57 -4.04
CA ALA A 221 10.84 -19.91 -3.68
C ALA A 221 10.31 -20.69 -4.88
N VAL A 222 9.44 -20.07 -5.69
CA VAL A 222 8.70 -20.73 -6.77
C VAL A 222 9.48 -20.73 -8.09
N GLU A 223 10.01 -19.58 -8.50
CA GLU A 223 10.66 -19.44 -9.81
C GLU A 223 12.14 -19.82 -9.80
N MET A 224 12.82 -19.53 -8.69
CA MET A 224 14.25 -19.81 -8.55
C MET A 224 14.57 -21.04 -7.70
N ASN A 225 13.56 -21.68 -7.10
CA ASN A 225 13.71 -22.87 -6.27
C ASN A 225 14.75 -22.72 -5.14
N VAL A 226 14.83 -21.53 -4.52
CA VAL A 226 15.76 -21.23 -3.44
C VAL A 226 15.24 -21.83 -2.12
N PRO A 227 15.97 -22.76 -1.46
CA PRO A 227 15.49 -23.42 -0.25
C PRO A 227 15.23 -22.45 0.91
N GLY A 228 14.14 -22.68 1.64
CA GLY A 228 13.76 -21.92 2.84
C GLY A 228 13.05 -20.59 2.57
N MET A 229 12.95 -20.15 1.31
CA MET A 229 12.25 -18.92 0.95
C MET A 229 10.72 -19.05 1.07
N ASP A 230 10.21 -20.27 1.04
CA ASP A 230 8.82 -20.63 1.36
C ASP A 230 8.44 -20.27 2.82
N ILE A 231 9.34 -20.57 3.76
CA ILE A 231 9.17 -20.21 5.17
C ILE A 231 9.25 -18.69 5.33
N VAL A 232 10.22 -18.06 4.69
CA VAL A 232 10.38 -16.58 4.72
C VAL A 232 9.13 -15.91 4.16
N MET A 233 8.61 -16.40 3.04
CA MET A 233 7.38 -15.91 2.43
C MET A 233 6.20 -16.03 3.40
N CYS A 234 5.99 -17.18 4.03
CA CYS A 234 4.92 -17.37 5.02
C CYS A 234 5.04 -16.40 6.21
N VAL A 235 6.27 -16.20 6.72
CA VAL A 235 6.53 -15.27 7.82
C VAL A 235 6.22 -13.83 7.41
N VAL A 236 6.70 -13.39 6.24
CA VAL A 236 6.48 -12.04 5.72
C VAL A 236 5.01 -11.80 5.43
N ALA A 237 4.32 -12.77 4.83
CA ALA A 237 2.87 -12.73 4.61
C ALA A 237 2.09 -12.56 5.92
N GLY A 238 2.46 -13.32 6.97
CA GLY A 238 1.88 -13.16 8.30
C GLY A 238 2.14 -11.77 8.89
N MET A 239 3.37 -11.25 8.77
CA MET A 239 3.70 -9.89 9.21
C MET A 239 2.89 -8.82 8.45
N LEU A 240 2.70 -9.01 7.14
CA LEU A 240 1.93 -8.09 6.30
C LEU A 240 0.44 -8.06 6.70
N VAL A 241 -0.17 -9.21 6.95
CA VAL A 241 -1.55 -9.30 7.47
C VAL A 241 -1.65 -8.64 8.85
N LEU A 242 -0.75 -8.99 9.78
CA LEU A 242 -0.75 -8.42 11.13
C LEU A 242 -0.57 -6.90 11.12
N HIS A 243 0.27 -6.38 10.23
CA HIS A 243 0.46 -4.95 10.06
C HIS A 243 -0.83 -4.25 9.60
N HIS A 244 -1.58 -4.84 8.66
CA HIS A 244 -2.86 -4.28 8.23
C HIS A 244 -3.96 -4.38 9.28
N VAL A 245 -3.98 -5.46 10.09
CA VAL A 245 -4.86 -5.55 11.26
C VAL A 245 -4.54 -4.43 12.26
N ASP A 246 -3.27 -4.15 12.48
CA ASP A 246 -2.84 -3.09 13.38
C ASP A 246 -3.24 -1.69 12.88
N MET A 247 -3.04 -1.42 11.58
CA MET A 247 -3.53 -0.20 10.93
C MET A 247 -5.05 -0.07 11.07
N LEU A 248 -5.80 -1.16 10.86
CA LEU A 248 -7.26 -1.19 10.96
C LEU A 248 -7.73 -0.85 12.38
N VAL A 249 -7.13 -1.43 13.41
CA VAL A 249 -7.48 -1.12 14.79
C VAL A 249 -7.13 0.32 15.13
N THR A 250 -5.98 0.81 14.65
CA THR A 250 -5.60 2.21 14.81
C THR A 250 -6.64 3.13 14.18
N ALA A 251 -7.15 2.83 12.98
CA ALA A 251 -8.22 3.62 12.35
C ALA A 251 -9.55 3.52 13.13
N ALA A 252 -9.90 2.33 13.63
CA ALA A 252 -11.12 2.11 14.42
C ALA A 252 -11.11 2.90 15.74
N ILE A 253 -9.98 2.90 16.46
CA ILE A 253 -9.81 3.65 17.71
C ILE A 253 -9.97 5.16 17.48
N ASN A 254 -9.61 5.64 16.29
CA ASN A 254 -9.64 7.06 15.96
C ASN A 254 -10.95 7.53 15.30
N ASP A 255 -11.96 6.65 15.16
CA ASP A 255 -13.21 6.92 14.43
C ASP A 255 -13.01 7.43 12.98
N ASP A 256 -11.92 7.02 12.31
CA ASP A 256 -11.69 7.35 10.90
C ASP A 256 -12.48 6.41 10.00
N VAL A 257 -13.73 6.75 9.73
CA VAL A 257 -14.64 5.91 8.94
C VAL A 257 -14.12 5.65 7.51
N MET A 258 -13.47 6.63 6.88
CA MET A 258 -12.97 6.49 5.51
C MET A 258 -11.68 5.67 5.46
N GLY A 259 -10.74 5.97 6.36
CA GLY A 259 -9.54 5.15 6.54
C GLY A 259 -9.90 3.71 6.92
N LEU A 260 -10.89 3.51 7.78
CA LEU A 260 -11.38 2.18 8.16
C LEU A 260 -11.91 1.42 6.94
N ALA A 261 -12.73 2.05 6.09
CA ALA A 261 -13.24 1.40 4.89
C ALA A 261 -12.10 0.98 3.94
N ASN A 262 -11.14 1.87 3.68
CA ASN A 262 -9.99 1.55 2.84
C ASN A 262 -9.12 0.45 3.45
N LEU A 263 -8.89 0.47 4.76
CA LEU A 263 -8.10 -0.53 5.48
C LEU A 263 -8.78 -1.90 5.55
N ILE A 264 -10.11 -1.94 5.64
CA ILE A 264 -10.87 -3.20 5.49
C ILE A 264 -10.60 -3.79 4.10
N THR A 265 -10.73 -2.99 3.04
CA THR A 265 -10.43 -3.44 1.66
C THR A 265 -9.00 -3.92 1.52
N LEU A 266 -8.02 -3.17 2.03
CA LEU A 266 -6.61 -3.56 2.03
C LEU A 266 -6.38 -4.87 2.78
N LEU A 267 -7.05 -5.09 3.91
CA LEU A 267 -6.95 -6.35 4.66
C LEU A 267 -7.47 -7.55 3.86
N PHE A 268 -8.61 -7.41 3.17
CA PHE A 268 -9.11 -8.44 2.25
C PHE A 268 -8.11 -8.70 1.11
N TRP A 269 -7.58 -7.63 0.51
CA TRP A 269 -6.59 -7.72 -0.57
C TRP A 269 -5.33 -8.47 -0.15
N VAL A 270 -4.70 -8.04 0.93
CA VAL A 270 -3.50 -8.66 1.51
C VAL A 270 -3.75 -10.11 1.87
N THR A 271 -4.86 -10.40 2.56
CA THR A 271 -5.20 -11.76 2.98
C THR A 271 -5.38 -12.68 1.77
N SER A 272 -6.10 -12.20 0.75
CA SER A 272 -6.29 -12.91 -0.51
C SER A 272 -4.96 -13.23 -1.18
N MET A 273 -4.08 -12.25 -1.36
CA MET A 273 -2.79 -12.45 -2.03
C MET A 273 -1.82 -13.33 -1.23
N CYS A 274 -1.87 -13.28 0.09
CA CYS A 274 -1.09 -14.18 0.93
C CYS A 274 -1.57 -15.64 0.79
N ILE A 275 -2.90 -15.86 0.78
CA ILE A 275 -3.48 -17.21 0.59
C ILE A 275 -3.18 -17.71 -0.83
N TRP A 276 -3.31 -16.85 -1.84
CA TRP A 276 -3.02 -17.18 -3.22
C TRP A 276 -1.55 -17.60 -3.37
N ALA A 277 -0.61 -16.81 -2.86
CA ALA A 277 0.84 -17.09 -2.96
C ALA A 277 1.22 -18.45 -2.33
N VAL A 278 0.61 -18.79 -1.18
CA VAL A 278 0.80 -20.09 -0.53
C VAL A 278 0.17 -21.21 -1.34
N GLY A 279 -1.05 -21.00 -1.87
CA GLY A 279 -1.71 -21.98 -2.74
C GLY A 279 -0.91 -22.28 -4.00
N ASP A 280 -0.34 -21.25 -4.60
CA ASP A 280 0.51 -21.32 -5.78
C ASP A 280 1.75 -22.17 -5.54
N TYR A 281 2.47 -21.90 -4.45
CA TYR A 281 3.64 -22.67 -4.03
C TYR A 281 3.37 -24.19 -3.94
N TYR A 282 2.20 -24.61 -3.43
CA TYR A 282 1.83 -26.02 -3.31
C TYR A 282 1.31 -26.67 -4.61
N GLN A 283 1.10 -25.88 -5.67
CA GLN A 283 0.72 -26.38 -6.99
C GLN A 283 1.93 -26.61 -7.91
N THR A 284 3.07 -25.99 -7.65
CA THR A 284 4.28 -26.16 -8.45
C THR A 284 4.97 -27.49 -8.11
N ASP A 285 4.81 -28.49 -8.99
CA ASP A 285 5.30 -29.87 -8.78
C ASP A 285 6.83 -29.97 -8.60
N ASP A 286 7.60 -29.04 -9.17
CA ASP A 286 9.07 -29.02 -9.09
C ASP A 286 9.61 -28.60 -7.70
N VAL A 287 8.83 -27.82 -6.95
CA VAL A 287 9.25 -27.21 -5.67
C VAL A 287 9.23 -28.23 -4.51
N LEU A 288 8.39 -29.26 -4.62
CA LEU A 288 8.19 -30.30 -3.60
C LEU A 288 9.36 -31.30 -3.49
N ALA A 289 10.36 -31.22 -4.36
CA ALA A 289 11.47 -32.17 -4.40
C ALA A 289 12.61 -31.89 -3.38
N VAL A 290 12.67 -30.70 -2.76
CA VAL A 290 13.89 -30.22 -2.10
C VAL A 290 13.76 -29.92 -0.58
N VAL A 291 12.56 -29.70 -0.04
CA VAL A 291 12.36 -29.26 1.37
C VAL A 291 11.22 -30.06 2.02
N PRO A 292 11.32 -30.50 3.30
CA PRO A 292 10.18 -31.11 3.98
C PRO A 292 9.08 -30.05 4.11
N PRO A 293 7.92 -30.25 3.48
CA PRO A 293 6.90 -29.21 3.42
C PRO A 293 6.28 -29.01 4.81
N LEU A 294 5.92 -27.76 5.13
CA LEU A 294 4.68 -27.54 5.91
C LEU A 294 3.62 -28.43 5.23
N SER A 295 3.06 -29.39 5.95
CA SER A 295 2.23 -30.47 5.39
C SER A 295 1.32 -29.97 4.26
N ARG A 296 1.56 -30.47 3.02
CA ARG A 296 0.84 -30.05 1.82
C ARG A 296 -0.67 -30.19 2.08
N PRO A 297 -1.47 -29.14 1.84
CA PRO A 297 -2.91 -29.25 1.98
C PRO A 297 -3.45 -30.29 0.99
N GLU A 298 -4.49 -31.03 1.38
CA GLU A 298 -5.10 -32.07 0.52
C GLU A 298 -5.63 -31.51 -0.81
N HIS A 299 -6.00 -30.23 -0.82
CA HIS A 299 -6.56 -29.52 -1.97
C HIS A 299 -5.97 -28.10 -2.12
N PRO A 300 -4.74 -27.95 -2.65
CA PRO A 300 -4.11 -26.64 -2.86
C PRO A 300 -4.95 -25.68 -3.73
N GLU A 301 -5.70 -26.22 -4.70
CA GLU A 301 -6.63 -25.48 -5.56
C GLU A 301 -7.71 -24.73 -4.79
N ASN A 302 -8.12 -25.24 -3.62
CA ASN A 302 -9.10 -24.57 -2.77
C ASN A 302 -8.54 -23.27 -2.19
N MET A 303 -7.22 -23.13 -2.08
CA MET A 303 -6.60 -21.88 -1.60
C MET A 303 -6.74 -20.76 -2.63
N ARG A 304 -6.48 -21.03 -3.92
CA ARG A 304 -6.72 -20.04 -4.99
C ARG A 304 -8.19 -19.66 -5.07
N PHE A 305 -9.10 -20.64 -4.99
CA PHE A 305 -10.54 -20.37 -4.95
C PHE A 305 -10.94 -19.49 -3.76
N ALA A 306 -10.44 -19.78 -2.55
CA ALA A 306 -10.70 -18.96 -1.37
C ALA A 306 -10.13 -17.54 -1.52
N ALA A 307 -8.93 -17.41 -2.07
CA ALA A 307 -8.31 -16.11 -2.35
C ALA A 307 -9.20 -15.25 -3.26
N THR A 308 -9.73 -15.82 -4.35
CA THR A 308 -10.65 -15.12 -5.26
C THR A 308 -11.89 -14.60 -4.53
N TRP A 309 -12.53 -15.41 -3.68
CA TRP A 309 -13.71 -14.98 -2.92
C TRP A 309 -13.41 -13.89 -1.91
N ILE A 310 -12.30 -14.02 -1.18
CA ILE A 310 -11.85 -13.00 -0.21
C ILE A 310 -11.61 -11.67 -0.94
N MET A 311 -10.98 -11.71 -2.12
CA MET A 311 -10.76 -10.52 -2.95
C MET A 311 -12.08 -9.89 -3.40
N LEU A 312 -13.01 -10.70 -3.91
CA LEU A 312 -14.31 -10.25 -4.37
C LEU A 312 -15.10 -9.57 -3.25
N CYS A 313 -15.05 -10.10 -2.02
CA CYS A 313 -15.65 -9.47 -0.86
C CYS A 313 -15.02 -8.10 -0.57
N GLY A 314 -13.69 -8.00 -0.59
CA GLY A 314 -12.97 -6.74 -0.36
C GLY A 314 -13.28 -5.68 -1.43
N ALA A 315 -13.23 -6.06 -2.70
CA ALA A 315 -13.53 -5.19 -3.84
C ALA A 315 -15.02 -4.77 -3.85
N GLY A 316 -15.92 -5.70 -3.56
CA GLY A 316 -17.35 -5.42 -3.43
C GLY A 316 -17.64 -4.43 -2.30
N PHE A 317 -17.03 -4.64 -1.12
CA PHE A 317 -17.13 -3.71 0.01
C PHE A 317 -16.60 -2.31 -0.36
N PHE A 318 -15.43 -2.25 -1.00
CA PHE A 318 -14.82 -0.99 -1.45
C PHE A 318 -15.74 -0.22 -2.41
N GLY A 319 -16.22 -0.91 -3.45
CA GLY A 319 -17.10 -0.34 -4.46
C GLY A 319 -18.41 0.14 -3.85
N MET A 320 -19.05 -0.65 -2.98
CA MET A 320 -20.29 -0.26 -2.29
C MET A 320 -20.09 0.96 -1.40
N PHE A 321 -19.03 0.99 -0.60
CA PHE A 321 -18.72 2.11 0.30
C PHE A 321 -18.53 3.41 -0.49
N TRP A 322 -17.63 3.40 -1.47
CA TRP A 322 -17.33 4.60 -2.26
C TRP A 322 -18.51 5.04 -3.13
N THR A 323 -19.30 4.10 -3.68
CA THR A 323 -20.52 4.45 -4.42
C THR A 323 -21.55 5.12 -3.52
N ALA A 324 -21.80 4.56 -2.33
CA ALA A 324 -22.73 5.15 -1.37
C ALA A 324 -22.25 6.52 -0.89
N TYR A 325 -20.95 6.64 -0.62
CA TYR A 325 -20.33 7.88 -0.17
C TYR A 325 -20.40 8.99 -1.23
N LEU A 326 -20.02 8.70 -2.47
CA LEU A 326 -20.16 9.65 -3.59
C LEU A 326 -21.62 9.99 -3.87
N GLY A 327 -22.53 9.01 -3.76
CA GLY A 327 -23.97 9.21 -3.92
C GLY A 327 -24.55 10.16 -2.88
N MET A 328 -24.10 10.11 -1.62
CA MET A 328 -24.49 11.08 -0.60
C MET A 328 -24.11 12.51 -1.01
N PHE A 329 -22.87 12.74 -1.47
CA PHE A 329 -22.46 14.10 -1.88
C PHE A 329 -23.13 14.58 -3.16
N ALA A 330 -23.41 13.70 -4.12
CA ALA A 330 -24.14 14.07 -5.33
C ALA A 330 -25.58 14.55 -5.02
N VAL A 331 -26.20 14.05 -3.94
CA VAL A 331 -27.54 14.47 -3.50
C VAL A 331 -27.50 15.72 -2.62
N TYR A 332 -26.44 15.92 -1.83
CA TYR A 332 -26.35 17.03 -0.87
C TYR A 332 -25.60 18.28 -1.39
N ASP A 333 -24.80 18.20 -2.47
CA ASP A 333 -24.19 19.41 -3.09
C ASP A 333 -25.21 20.24 -3.89
N ASP A 334 -26.38 19.69 -4.23
CA ASP A 334 -27.46 20.45 -4.91
C ASP A 334 -28.22 21.40 -3.94
N ASP A 335 -28.15 21.17 -2.63
CA ASP A 335 -28.85 21.99 -1.63
C ASP A 335 -28.04 23.22 -1.14
N GLU A 336 -26.75 23.37 -1.52
CA GLU A 336 -25.94 24.57 -1.23
C GLU A 336 -25.93 25.60 -2.39
N LEU A 337 -26.58 25.33 -3.52
CA LEU A 337 -26.84 26.32 -4.60
C LEU A 337 -28.15 27.07 -4.35
N SER A 338 -28.27 27.75 -3.20
CA SER A 338 -29.24 28.84 -3.08
C SER A 338 -28.65 30.09 -3.77
N PRO A 339 -29.25 30.63 -4.85
CA PRO A 339 -28.86 31.92 -5.41
C PRO A 339 -29.53 33.02 -4.57
N SER A 340 -29.03 33.26 -3.37
CA SER A 340 -29.46 34.41 -2.58
C SER A 340 -28.35 34.86 -1.64
N LEU A 341 -27.37 35.57 -2.20
CA LEU A 341 -26.57 36.64 -1.58
C LEU A 341 -25.68 37.25 -2.68
N LEU A 342 -26.36 37.85 -3.67
CA LEU A 342 -25.89 39.04 -4.37
C LEU A 342 -26.39 40.27 -3.60
#